data_AF-A0A0B1YW31-F1
#
_entry.id   AF-A0A0B1YW31-F1
#
_cell.length_a   1.000
_cell.length_b   1.000
_cell.length_c   1.000
_cell.angle_alpha   90.00
_cell.angle_beta   90.00
_cell.angle_gamma   90.00
#
_symmetry.space_group_name_H-M   'P 1'
#
loop_
_entity.id
_entity.type
_entity.pdbx_description
1 polymer ?
#
loop_
_entity_poly.entity_id
_entity_poly.type
_entity_poly.pdbx_seq_one_letter_code
_entity_poly.pdbx_strand_id
1 'polypeptide(L)'
;MHYRMFFSAGILIMLGVEATATSFGRKTSADVATIDDKPAICLPAKEKQVFRLGWLSLSEGDVRSPASWGIALTEGAQPKILNPGDCIVFGTVPDGYESDDQKTNARPLKLEVDRAYIFRMSDAYRPRDTYAVVFLINEALGGALEYIQYSRVVEYGELIPSRDAGHNDNDE
;
A
#
# COMPACT_ATOMS: atom_id res chain seq x y z
N MET A 1 -53.39 3.37 -60.16
CA MET A 1 -52.76 4.42 -59.32
C MET A 1 -51.77 3.75 -58.38
N HIS A 2 -50.47 3.86 -58.65
CA HIS A 2 -49.41 3.29 -57.81
C HIS A 2 -48.79 4.39 -56.96
N TYR A 3 -48.91 4.29 -55.64
CA TYR A 3 -48.22 5.18 -54.70
C TYR A 3 -46.94 4.48 -54.24
N ARG A 4 -45.78 4.92 -54.74
CA ARG A 4 -44.47 4.47 -54.26
C ARG A 4 -44.08 5.33 -53.05
N MET A 5 -44.29 4.78 -51.87
CA MET A 5 -43.84 5.38 -50.61
C MET A 5 -42.36 5.01 -50.43
N PHE A 6 -41.44 5.93 -50.73
CA PHE A 6 -40.02 5.76 -50.44
C PHE A 6 -39.75 6.14 -48.98
N PHE A 7 -39.53 5.15 -48.12
CA PHE A 7 -39.06 5.33 -46.75
C PHE A 7 -37.53 5.53 -46.78
N SER A 8 -37.09 6.78 -46.67
CA SER A 8 -35.68 7.12 -46.47
C SER A 8 -35.29 6.85 -45.02
N ALA A 9 -34.68 5.69 -44.75
CA ALA A 9 -34.04 5.39 -43.49
C ALA A 9 -32.70 6.14 -43.40
N GLY A 10 -32.68 7.26 -42.68
CA GLY A 10 -31.46 7.98 -42.36
C GLY A 10 -30.62 7.18 -41.35
N ILE A 11 -29.45 6.70 -41.78
CA ILE A 11 -28.46 6.09 -40.90
C ILE A 11 -27.85 7.20 -40.04
N LEU A 12 -28.18 7.18 -38.75
CA LEU A 12 -27.56 8.04 -37.74
C LEU A 12 -26.16 7.48 -37.43
N ILE A 13 -25.12 8.14 -37.96
CA ILE A 13 -23.73 7.81 -37.64
C ILE A 13 -23.45 8.28 -36.21
N MET A 14 -23.48 7.36 -35.26
CA MET A 14 -23.00 7.59 -33.90
C MET A 14 -21.47 7.66 -33.94
N LEU A 15 -20.92 8.87 -33.93
CA LEU A 15 -19.50 9.11 -33.68
C LEU A 15 -19.20 8.69 -32.23
N GLY A 16 -18.59 7.51 -32.08
CA GLY A 16 -18.14 7.01 -30.78
C GLY A 16 -17.04 7.91 -30.22
N VAL A 17 -17.33 8.57 -29.11
CA VAL A 17 -16.30 9.22 -28.29
C VAL A 17 -15.53 8.11 -27.59
N GLU A 18 -14.24 7.98 -27.89
CA GLU A 18 -13.36 7.08 -27.14
C GLU A 18 -13.23 7.60 -25.70
N ALA A 19 -13.99 7.01 -24.78
CA ALA A 19 -13.82 7.24 -23.37
C ALA A 19 -12.53 6.56 -22.91
N THR A 20 -11.45 7.32 -22.79
CA THR A 20 -10.20 6.85 -22.17
C THR A 20 -10.38 6.80 -20.66
N ALA A 21 -10.88 5.67 -20.15
CA ALA A 21 -10.94 5.40 -18.72
C ALA A 21 -9.51 5.26 -18.18
N THR A 22 -8.97 6.32 -17.60
CA THR A 22 -7.67 6.25 -16.89
C THR A 22 -7.90 5.54 -15.56
N SER A 23 -7.55 4.25 -15.47
CA SER A 23 -7.60 3.51 -14.19
C SER A 23 -6.61 4.12 -13.20
N PHE A 24 -7.12 4.57 -12.05
CA PHE A 24 -6.32 5.16 -10.96
C PHE A 24 -5.58 4.12 -10.10
N GLY A 25 -5.72 2.82 -10.40
CA GLY A 25 -5.17 1.71 -9.64
C GLY A 25 -5.89 1.47 -8.31
N ARG A 26 -5.77 0.24 -7.79
CA ARG A 26 -6.37 -0.18 -6.52
C ARG A 26 -5.49 0.28 -5.35
N LYS A 27 -6.04 1.03 -4.40
CA LYS A 27 -5.34 1.42 -3.16
C LYS A 27 -6.00 0.75 -1.98
N THR A 28 -5.27 -0.14 -1.30
CA THR A 28 -5.79 -0.97 -0.21
C THR A 28 -4.97 -0.76 1.07
N SER A 29 -5.59 -1.01 2.23
CA SER A 29 -4.85 -1.03 3.50
C SER A 29 -4.06 -2.35 3.62
N ALA A 30 -2.81 -2.25 4.04
CA ALA A 30 -2.03 -3.40 4.52
C ALA A 30 -2.23 -3.57 6.03
N ASP A 31 -1.67 -4.66 6.58
CA ASP A 31 -1.52 -4.84 8.01
C ASP A 31 -0.03 -4.66 8.41
N VAL A 32 0.22 -4.23 9.64
CA VAL A 32 1.57 -4.20 10.24
C VAL A 32 1.71 -5.30 11.27
N ALA A 33 2.87 -5.97 11.30
CA ALA A 33 3.20 -6.98 12.30
C ALA A 33 4.60 -6.74 12.86
N THR A 34 4.85 -7.27 14.06
CA THR A 34 6.20 -7.38 14.64
C THR A 34 6.79 -8.74 14.28
N ILE A 35 7.92 -8.75 13.58
CA ILE A 35 8.69 -9.97 13.27
C ILE A 35 10.16 -9.68 13.62
N ASP A 36 10.73 -10.46 14.53
CA ASP A 36 12.11 -10.29 15.03
C ASP A 36 12.42 -8.83 15.45
N ASP A 37 11.54 -8.25 16.28
CA ASP A 37 11.60 -6.87 16.81
C ASP A 37 11.66 -5.77 15.74
N LYS A 38 11.18 -6.07 14.52
CA LYS A 38 11.12 -5.13 13.41
C LYS A 38 9.70 -5.04 12.84
N PRO A 39 9.32 -3.89 12.27
CA PRO A 39 8.04 -3.79 11.60
C PRO A 39 8.08 -4.56 10.29
N ALA A 40 7.01 -5.29 10.03
CA ALA A 40 6.76 -5.97 8.76
C ALA A 40 5.43 -5.50 8.19
N ILE A 41 5.39 -5.28 6.87
CA ILE A 41 4.14 -5.04 6.17
C ILE A 41 3.60 -6.37 5.65
N CYS A 42 2.32 -6.63 5.92
CA CYS A 42 1.67 -7.88 5.58
C CYS A 42 0.55 -7.66 4.56
N LEU A 43 0.45 -8.57 3.59
CA LEU A 43 -0.73 -8.64 2.73
C LEU A 43 -1.91 -9.10 3.60
N PRO A 44 -3.06 -8.41 3.62
CA PRO A 44 -4.17 -8.78 4.49
C PRO A 44 -4.62 -10.23 4.25
N ALA A 45 -4.84 -10.99 5.33
CA ALA A 45 -5.24 -12.40 5.24
C ALA A 45 -6.59 -12.61 4.50
N LYS A 46 -7.43 -11.57 4.47
CA LYS A 46 -8.72 -11.54 3.76
C LYS A 46 -8.59 -11.26 2.25
N GLU A 47 -7.40 -10.98 1.74
CA GLU A 47 -7.18 -10.76 0.32
C GLU A 47 -7.44 -12.05 -0.47
N LYS A 48 -8.01 -11.93 -1.68
CA LYS A 48 -8.36 -13.09 -2.50
C LYS A 48 -7.31 -13.44 -3.54
N GLN A 49 -6.42 -12.49 -3.85
CA GLN A 49 -5.46 -12.62 -4.93
C GLN A 49 -4.05 -12.55 -4.38
N VAL A 50 -3.14 -13.31 -4.99
CA VAL A 50 -1.72 -13.16 -4.76
C VAL A 50 -1.26 -11.79 -5.25
N PHE A 51 -0.28 -11.23 -4.57
CA PHE A 51 0.32 -9.94 -4.90
C PHE A 51 1.75 -10.14 -5.39
N ARG A 52 2.17 -9.38 -6.40
CA ARG A 52 3.51 -9.52 -6.99
C ARG A 52 4.32 -8.29 -6.64
N LEU A 53 5.25 -8.42 -5.70
CA LEU A 53 5.97 -7.28 -5.17
C LEU A 53 6.82 -6.62 -6.26
N GLY A 54 6.54 -5.37 -6.60
CA GLY A 54 7.35 -4.57 -7.53
C GLY A 54 8.29 -3.62 -6.78
N TRP A 55 7.73 -2.89 -5.83
CA TRP A 55 8.46 -1.92 -5.02
C TRP A 55 7.92 -1.89 -3.60
N LEU A 56 8.80 -1.56 -2.65
CA LEU A 56 8.49 -1.47 -1.23
C LEU A 56 9.20 -0.26 -0.64
N SER A 57 8.54 0.47 0.26
CA SER A 57 9.18 1.54 1.01
C SER A 57 8.63 1.69 2.42
N LEU A 58 9.51 2.07 3.35
CA LEU A 58 9.15 2.63 4.64
C LEU A 58 9.69 4.06 4.73
N SER A 59 8.86 5.00 5.17
CA SER A 59 9.28 6.40 5.38
C SER A 59 8.65 7.01 6.62
N GLU A 60 9.30 8.02 7.17
CA GLU A 60 8.70 8.88 8.19
C GLU A 60 7.39 9.52 7.65
N GLY A 61 6.36 9.58 8.49
CA GLY A 61 5.13 10.33 8.22
C GLY A 61 5.33 11.83 8.47
N ASP A 62 4.58 12.67 7.75
CA ASP A 62 4.41 14.11 8.01
C ASP A 62 5.69 14.98 8.07
N VAL A 63 6.79 14.54 7.45
CA VAL A 63 8.05 15.32 7.35
C VAL A 63 8.35 15.75 5.91
N ARG A 64 8.81 16.99 5.74
CA ARG A 64 9.35 17.47 4.46
C ARG A 64 10.72 16.83 4.20
N SER A 65 10.82 15.98 3.17
CA SER A 65 12.00 15.13 2.87
C SER A 65 12.24 14.06 3.95
N PRO A 66 11.33 13.07 4.06
CA PRO A 66 11.42 12.05 5.11
C PRO A 66 12.65 11.19 4.91
N ALA A 67 13.23 10.72 6.03
CA ALA A 67 14.10 9.57 5.96
C ALA A 67 13.30 8.37 5.41
N SER A 68 13.93 7.58 4.56
CA SER A 68 13.27 6.44 3.93
C SER A 68 14.21 5.29 3.71
N TRP A 69 13.62 4.12 3.60
CA TRP A 69 14.24 2.91 3.12
C TRP A 69 13.33 2.34 2.03
N GLY A 70 13.91 1.92 0.91
CA GLY A 70 13.15 1.32 -0.16
C GLY A 70 13.89 0.19 -0.85
N ILE A 71 13.12 -0.72 -1.44
CA ILE A 71 13.64 -1.73 -2.36
C ILE A 71 12.79 -1.77 -3.63
N ALA A 72 13.43 -2.02 -4.76
CA ALA A 72 12.79 -2.16 -6.06
C ALA A 72 13.20 -3.48 -6.71
N LEU A 73 12.28 -4.10 -7.44
CA LEU A 73 12.58 -5.24 -8.29
C LEU A 73 13.56 -4.82 -9.38
N THR A 74 14.69 -5.51 -9.49
CA THR A 74 15.68 -5.26 -10.53
C THR A 74 15.11 -5.61 -11.91
N GLU A 75 15.53 -4.88 -12.94
CA GLU A 75 15.10 -5.14 -14.32
C GLU A 75 15.39 -6.58 -14.75
N GLY A 76 14.37 -7.25 -15.29
CA GLY A 76 14.46 -8.65 -15.76
C GLY A 76 14.37 -9.72 -14.66
N ALA A 77 14.34 -9.34 -13.37
CA ALA A 77 14.11 -10.28 -12.28
C ALA A 77 12.64 -10.70 -12.17
N GLN A 78 12.38 -11.86 -11.54
CA GLN A 78 11.03 -12.32 -11.26
C GLN A 78 10.52 -11.73 -9.94
N PRO A 79 9.29 -11.17 -9.90
CA PRO A 79 8.76 -10.60 -8.67
C PRO A 79 8.50 -11.68 -7.62
N LYS A 80 8.81 -11.36 -6.36
CA LYS A 80 8.38 -12.14 -5.22
C LYS A 80 6.85 -12.16 -5.14
N ILE A 81 6.29 -13.36 -5.06
CA ILE A 81 4.85 -13.57 -4.89
C ILE A 81 4.54 -13.56 -3.39
N LEU A 82 3.55 -12.77 -2.99
CA LEU A 82 2.99 -12.73 -1.66
C LEU A 82 1.58 -13.32 -1.69
N ASN A 83 1.36 -14.33 -0.86
CA ASN A 83 0.05 -14.89 -0.56
C ASN A 83 -0.64 -14.07 0.54
N PRO A 84 -1.98 -14.18 0.69
CA PRO A 84 -2.68 -13.57 1.81
C PRO A 84 -2.05 -13.98 3.15
N GLY A 85 -1.67 -13.00 3.97
CA GLY A 85 -0.96 -13.20 5.23
C GLY A 85 0.58 -13.13 5.14
N ASP A 86 1.17 -13.19 3.95
CA ASP A 86 2.63 -13.06 3.80
C ASP A 86 3.09 -11.65 4.14
N CYS A 87 4.24 -11.55 4.82
CA CYS A 87 4.83 -10.29 5.26
C CYS A 87 6.24 -10.06 4.71
N ILE A 88 6.63 -8.80 4.57
CA ILE A 88 8.01 -8.38 4.29
C ILE A 88 8.51 -7.51 5.45
N VAL A 89 9.62 -7.93 6.06
CA VAL A 89 10.24 -7.27 7.20
C VAL A 89 11.11 -6.10 6.74
N PHE A 90 11.01 -4.96 7.44
CA PHE A 90 11.88 -3.81 7.24
C PHE A 90 13.37 -4.18 7.30
N GLY A 91 14.14 -3.68 6.33
CA GLY A 91 15.59 -3.91 6.22
C GLY A 91 15.97 -5.20 5.49
N THR A 92 15.00 -5.99 5.02
CA THR A 92 15.27 -7.19 4.21
C THR A 92 15.25 -6.86 2.73
N VAL A 93 16.26 -7.32 1.98
CA VAL A 93 16.31 -7.23 0.51
C VAL A 93 16.16 -8.65 -0.05
N PRO A 94 15.00 -9.03 -0.62
CA PRO A 94 14.82 -10.33 -1.24
C PRO A 94 15.67 -10.49 -2.50
N ASP A 95 15.91 -11.74 -2.92
CA ASP A 95 16.61 -12.01 -4.18
C ASP A 95 15.92 -11.35 -5.37
N GLY A 96 16.71 -10.73 -6.25
CA GLY A 96 16.21 -10.00 -7.42
C GLY A 96 15.74 -8.58 -7.12
N TYR A 97 15.95 -8.07 -5.91
CA TYR A 97 15.68 -6.68 -5.54
C TYR A 97 16.97 -5.93 -5.22
N GLU A 98 16.93 -4.62 -5.38
CA GLU A 98 17.98 -3.69 -4.98
C GLU A 98 17.44 -2.59 -4.09
N SER A 99 18.32 -1.93 -3.34
CA SER A 99 17.95 -0.74 -2.58
C SER A 99 17.53 0.38 -3.55
N ASP A 100 16.34 0.94 -3.31
CA ASP A 100 15.81 2.12 -4.00
C ASP A 100 16.05 3.40 -3.18
N ASP A 101 17.13 3.43 -2.39
CA ASP A 101 17.56 4.62 -1.66
C ASP A 101 18.11 5.71 -2.63
N GLN A 102 18.02 5.49 -3.95
CA GLN A 102 18.50 6.35 -5.04
C GLN A 102 17.76 7.69 -5.21
N LYS A 103 16.81 8.04 -4.33
CA LYS A 103 16.51 9.46 -4.14
C LYS A 103 17.68 10.10 -3.43
N THR A 104 18.59 10.67 -4.22
CA THR A 104 19.90 11.28 -3.91
C THR A 104 20.02 12.23 -2.69
N ASN A 105 18.96 12.45 -1.90
CA ASN A 105 18.95 13.23 -0.67
C ASN A 105 18.18 12.58 0.50
N ALA A 106 17.68 11.35 0.35
CA ALA A 106 16.97 10.67 1.42
C ALA A 106 17.97 10.24 2.51
N ARG A 107 17.71 10.67 3.75
CA ARG A 107 18.50 10.20 4.89
C ARG A 107 18.18 8.73 5.15
N PRO A 108 19.17 7.89 5.50
CA PRO A 108 18.91 6.51 5.89
C PRO A 108 17.89 6.46 7.02
N LEU A 109 16.87 5.62 6.88
CA LEU A 109 15.83 5.47 7.89
C LEU A 109 16.37 4.79 9.14
N LYS A 110 16.20 5.46 10.29
CA LYS A 110 16.33 4.88 11.62
C LYS A 110 14.98 4.96 12.30
N LEU A 111 14.53 3.85 12.88
CA LEU A 111 13.26 3.80 13.57
C LEU A 111 13.42 4.39 14.98
N GLU A 112 12.53 5.31 15.29
CA GLU A 112 12.40 6.04 16.56
C GLU A 112 10.99 5.81 17.14
N VAL A 113 10.93 5.66 18.46
CA VAL A 113 9.69 5.62 19.26
C VAL A 113 8.96 6.97 19.17
N ASP A 114 7.65 6.97 19.37
CA ASP A 114 6.76 8.14 19.31
C ASP A 114 6.71 8.82 17.94
N ARG A 115 7.06 8.07 16.89
CA ARG A 115 7.03 8.55 15.51
C ARG A 115 6.13 7.69 14.63
N ALA A 116 5.38 8.35 13.75
CA ALA A 116 4.54 7.71 12.76
C ALA A 116 5.31 7.42 11.47
N TYR A 117 5.02 6.28 10.85
CA TYR A 117 5.63 5.83 9.60
C TYR A 117 4.58 5.35 8.62
N ILE A 118 4.95 5.37 7.34
CA ILE A 118 4.14 4.88 6.24
C ILE A 118 4.91 3.74 5.57
N PHE A 119 4.38 2.52 5.66
CA PHE A 119 4.90 1.36 4.93
C PHE A 119 4.04 1.13 3.68
N ARG A 120 4.65 1.01 2.50
CA ARG A 120 3.96 0.82 1.22
C ARG A 120 4.58 -0.26 0.38
N MET A 121 3.74 -0.99 -0.36
CA MET A 121 4.14 -1.86 -1.46
C MET A 121 3.32 -1.56 -2.72
N SER A 122 3.91 -1.74 -3.89
CA SER A 122 3.24 -1.66 -5.20
C SER A 122 3.43 -2.93 -6.03
N ASP A 123 2.46 -3.23 -6.89
CA ASP A 123 2.51 -4.42 -7.73
C ASP A 123 3.49 -4.23 -8.90
N ALA A 124 4.26 -5.27 -9.22
CA ALA A 124 5.28 -5.26 -10.28
C ALA A 124 4.71 -5.00 -11.68
N TYR A 125 3.51 -5.50 -11.96
CA TYR A 125 2.88 -5.38 -13.29
C TYR A 125 1.77 -4.33 -13.31
N ARG A 126 1.27 -3.93 -12.13
CA ARG A 126 0.30 -2.85 -11.97
C ARG A 126 0.79 -1.87 -10.89
N PRO A 127 1.79 -1.01 -11.15
CA PRO A 127 2.40 -0.16 -10.12
C PRO A 127 1.46 0.83 -9.42
N ARG A 128 0.28 1.08 -9.99
CA ARG A 128 -0.79 1.88 -9.36
C ARG A 128 -1.60 1.10 -8.33
N ASP A 129 -1.54 -0.23 -8.37
CA ASP A 129 -2.12 -1.11 -7.37
C ASP A 129 -1.16 -1.19 -6.17
N THR A 130 -1.61 -0.72 -5.02
CA THR A 130 -0.77 -0.49 -3.83
C THR A 130 -1.46 -0.95 -2.56
N TYR A 131 -0.64 -1.43 -1.63
CA TYR A 131 -1.01 -1.63 -0.23
C TYR A 131 -0.21 -0.65 0.63
N ALA A 132 -0.86 -0.06 1.63
CA ALA A 132 -0.23 0.88 2.55
C ALA A 132 -0.73 0.68 3.96
N VAL A 133 0.14 0.84 4.94
CA VAL A 133 -0.20 0.95 6.35
C VAL A 133 0.51 2.16 6.96
N VAL A 134 -0.21 2.88 7.81
CA VAL A 134 0.36 3.93 8.64
C VAL A 134 0.36 3.41 10.07
N PHE A 135 1.48 3.54 10.77
CA PHE A 135 1.61 3.04 12.14
C PHE A 135 2.51 3.93 12.99
N LEU A 136 2.26 3.96 14.30
CA LEU A 136 3.10 4.59 15.30
C LEU A 136 4.02 3.52 15.91
N ILE A 137 5.29 3.85 16.16
CA ILE A 137 6.17 3.02 16.99
C ILE A 137 6.01 3.47 18.44
N ASN A 138 5.65 2.54 19.32
CA ASN A 138 5.57 2.74 20.75
C ASN A 138 6.53 1.79 21.47
N GLU A 139 6.84 2.10 22.73
CA GLU A 139 7.57 1.21 23.63
C GLU A 139 6.61 0.62 24.66
N ALA A 140 6.48 -0.70 24.68
CA ALA A 140 5.66 -1.42 25.65
C ALA A 140 6.29 -1.38 27.06
N LEU A 141 5.48 -1.68 28.07
CA LEU A 141 5.97 -1.96 29.42
C LEU A 141 6.92 -3.17 29.38
N GLY A 142 8.23 -2.91 29.46
CA GLY A 142 9.28 -3.94 29.34
C GLY A 142 10.30 -3.69 28.23
N GLY A 143 10.16 -2.61 27.45
CA GLY A 143 11.15 -2.17 26.45
C GLY A 143 11.02 -2.83 25.08
N ALA A 144 9.97 -3.63 24.87
CA ALA A 144 9.65 -4.18 23.56
C ALA A 144 9.00 -3.11 22.67
N LEU A 145 9.29 -3.14 21.37
CA LEU A 145 8.67 -2.23 20.40
C LEU A 145 7.28 -2.73 19.99
N GLU A 146 6.30 -1.84 20.06
CA GLU A 146 4.95 -2.05 19.56
C GLU A 146 4.69 -1.18 18.33
N TYR A 147 3.93 -1.73 17.36
CA TYR A 147 3.57 -1.02 16.13
C TYR A 147 2.05 -0.83 16.09
N ILE A 148 1.60 0.37 16.45
CA ILE A 148 0.18 0.69 16.53
C ILE A 148 -0.32 1.15 15.17
N GLN A 149 -1.08 0.31 14.49
CA GLN A 149 -1.67 0.63 13.19
C GLN A 149 -2.75 1.71 13.30
N TYR A 150 -2.68 2.73 12.46
CA TYR A 150 -3.78 3.67 12.25
C TYR A 150 -4.84 3.05 11.35
N SER A 151 -6.08 3.02 11.84
CA SER A 151 -7.24 2.72 11.02
C SER A 151 -7.54 3.91 10.12
N ARG A 152 -7.72 3.63 8.83
CA ARG A 152 -8.18 4.63 7.87
C ARG A 152 -9.68 4.80 8.03
N VAL A 153 -10.14 5.37 9.16
CA VAL A 153 -11.54 5.76 9.30
C VAL A 153 -11.73 6.98 8.41
N VAL A 154 -12.40 6.77 7.27
CA VAL A 154 -12.80 7.85 6.36
C VAL A 154 -14.03 8.53 6.95
N GLU A 155 -13.86 9.14 8.11
CA GLU A 155 -14.84 10.04 8.71
C GLU A 155 -14.01 11.25 9.15
N TYR A 156 -14.06 12.32 8.36
CA TYR A 156 -13.40 13.61 8.60
C TYR A 156 -11.89 13.76 8.30
N GLY A 157 -11.21 12.75 7.76
CA GLY A 157 -9.83 12.92 7.24
C GLY A 157 -8.74 12.92 8.31
N GLU A 158 -9.07 12.46 9.51
CA GLU A 158 -8.14 12.29 10.62
C GLU A 158 -7.70 10.81 10.73
N LEU A 159 -6.41 10.56 10.98
CA LEU A 159 -5.88 9.22 11.17
C LEU A 159 -6.13 8.80 12.62
N ILE A 160 -6.96 7.77 12.84
CA ILE A 160 -7.33 7.31 14.18
C ILE A 160 -6.64 5.96 14.45
N PRO A 161 -5.91 5.79 15.58
CA PRO A 161 -5.35 4.49 15.97
C PRO A 161 -6.44 3.40 15.98
N SER A 162 -6.13 2.21 15.45
CA SER A 162 -7.07 1.08 15.48
C SER A 162 -7.39 0.69 16.93
N ARG A 163 -8.67 0.47 17.25
CA ARG A 163 -9.17 0.17 18.61
C ARG A 163 -8.76 -1.18 19.19
N ASP A 164 -7.96 -1.99 18.50
CA ASP A 164 -7.59 -3.34 18.95
C ASP A 164 -6.34 -3.38 19.86
N ALA A 165 -5.79 -2.22 20.26
CA ALA A 165 -4.77 -2.15 21.31
C ALA A 165 -5.44 -2.32 22.69
N GLY A 166 -5.49 -3.58 23.13
CA GLY A 166 -5.90 -4.10 24.44
C GLY A 166 -6.36 -3.11 25.51
N HIS A 167 -7.67 -3.08 25.74
CA HIS A 167 -8.25 -2.61 26.99
C HIS A 167 -8.96 -3.79 27.66
N ASN A 168 -8.21 -4.55 28.46
CA ASN A 168 -8.77 -5.41 29.49
C ASN A 168 -8.93 -4.54 30.74
N ASP A 169 -10.01 -3.77 30.79
CA ASP A 169 -10.51 -3.28 32.08
C ASP A 169 -11.31 -4.42 32.71
N ASN A 170 -10.70 -5.03 33.72
CA ASN A 170 -11.43 -5.84 34.69
C ASN A 170 -12.27 -4.87 35.51
N ASP A 171 -13.59 -4.96 35.37
CA ASP A 171 -14.56 -4.37 36.28
C ASP A 171 -14.35 -4.95 37.70
N GLU A 172 -14.05 -4.09 38.66
CA GLU A 172 -14.38 -4.26 40.08
C GLU A 172 -14.91 -2.94 40.66
#